data_AF-A0A9E3W5M7-F1
#
_entry.id   AF-A0A9E3W5M7-F1
#
_cell.length_a   1.000
_cell.length_b   1.000
_cell.length_c   1.000
_cell.angle_alpha   90.00
_cell.angle_beta   90.00
_cell.angle_gamma   90.00
#
_symmetry.space_group_name_H-M   'P 1'
#
loop_
_entity.id
_entity.type
_entity.pdbx_description
1 polymer ?
#
loop_
_entity_poly.entity_id
_entity_poly.type
_entity_poly.pdbx_seq_one_letter_code
_entity_poly.pdbx_strand_id
1 'polypeptide(L)' 'MRLVTFSAGPAGDARAGVRVGHRVLDIEAASRVNGEPLPSSVRGLLAAGRGALSRVRALAKAAVTETG' A
#
# COMPACT_ATOMS: atom_id res chain seq x y z
N MET A 1 3.75 -11.00 1.17
CA MET A 1 3.19 -9.68 0.77
C MET A 1 2.86 -9.73 -0.72
N ARG A 2 1.64 -9.38 -1.13
CA ARG A 2 1.25 -9.26 -2.54
C ARG A 2 0.80 -7.84 -2.83
N LEU A 3 1.49 -7.15 -3.72
CA LEU A 3 1.09 -5.84 -4.23
C LEU A 3 -0.06 -6.02 -5.21
N VAL A 4 -1.07 -5.16 -5.14
CA VAL A 4 -2.24 -5.18 -6.01
C VAL A 4 -2.55 -3.77 -6.48
N THR A 5 -3.23 -3.68 -7.61
CA THR A 5 -3.95 -2.46 -7.99
C THR A 5 -5.42 -2.68 -7.65
N PHE A 6 -6.05 -1.72 -6.98
CA PHE A 6 -7.45 -1.77 -6.58
C PHE A 6 -8.12 -0.43 -6.80
N SER A 7 -9.46 -0.40 -6.82
CA SER A 7 -10.24 0.83 -6.71
C SER A 7 -11.21 0.68 -5.53
N ALA A 8 -11.47 1.78 -4.82
CA ALA A 8 -12.39 1.77 -3.67
C ALA A 8 -13.88 1.71 -4.09
N GLY A 9 -14.16 1.76 -5.40
CA GLY A 9 -15.50 1.67 -5.97
C GLY A 9 -15.46 1.75 -7.50
N PRO A 10 -16.63 1.65 -8.17
CA PRO A 10 -16.71 1.60 -9.64
C PRO A 10 -16.16 2.86 -10.33
N ALA A 11 -16.24 4.00 -9.66
CA ALA A 11 -15.75 5.29 -10.16
C ALA A 11 -14.45 5.75 -9.47
N GLY A 12 -13.84 4.91 -8.63
CA GLY A 12 -12.62 5.26 -7.92
C GLY A 12 -11.38 5.07 -8.79
N ASP A 13 -10.41 5.98 -8.65
CA ASP A 13 -9.11 5.83 -9.31
C ASP A 13 -8.41 4.54 -8.89
N ALA A 14 -7.68 3.94 -9.83
CA ALA A 14 -6.87 2.76 -9.58
C ALA A 14 -5.65 3.14 -8.71
N ARG A 15 -5.51 2.47 -7.57
CA ARG A 15 -4.48 2.74 -6.56
C ARG A 15 -3.68 1.49 -6.22
N ALA A 16 -2.47 1.70 -5.73
CA ALA A 16 -1.62 0.66 -5.20
C ALA A 16 -2.08 0.27 -3.79
N GLY A 17 -2.26 -1.03 -3.59
CA GLY A 17 -2.57 -1.59 -2.29
C GLY A 17 -1.74 -2.82 -2.00
N VAL A 18 -1.75 -3.25 -0.74
CA VAL A 18 -1.20 -4.53 -0.31
C VAL A 18 -2.30 -5.44 0.19
N ARG A 19 -2.35 -6.68 -0.30
CA ARG A 19 -3.26 -7.69 0.25
C ARG A 19 -2.75 -8.19 1.61
N VAL A 20 -3.59 -8.03 2.64
CA VAL A 20 -3.38 -8.50 4.02
C VAL A 20 -4.57 -9.39 4.39
N GLY A 21 -4.36 -10.70 4.41
CA GLY A 21 -5.45 -11.67 4.58
C GLY A 21 -6.54 -11.51 3.51
N HIS A 22 -7.77 -11.21 3.96
CA HIS A 22 -8.95 -10.94 3.13
C HIS A 22 -9.20 -9.45 2.85
N ARG A 23 -8.27 -8.58 3.24
CA ARG A 23 -8.38 -7.12 3.11
C ARG A 23 -7.30 -6.55 2.19
N VAL A 24 -7.52 -5.33 1.73
CA VAL A 24 -6.53 -4.54 1.00
C VAL A 24 -6.20 -3.31 1.81
N LEU A 25 -4.91 -3.12 2.09
CA LEU A 25 -4.38 -1.90 2.70
C LEU A 25 -4.08 -0.90 1.58
N ASP A 26 -4.71 0.28 1.62
CA ASP A 26 -4.38 1.41 0.76
C ASP A 26 -3.01 1.97 1.18
N ILE A 27 -2.01 1.88 0.29
CA ILE A 27 -0.63 2.29 0.59
C ILE A 27 -0.54 3.79 0.80
N GLU A 28 -1.19 4.58 -0.05
CA GLU A 28 -1.11 6.03 0.01
C GLU A 28 -1.71 6.51 1.34
N ALA A 29 -2.91 6.05 1.66
CA ALA A 29 -3.59 6.41 2.90
C ALA A 29 -2.79 5.99 4.14
N ALA A 30 -2.30 4.74 4.18
CA ALA A 30 -1.51 4.24 5.30
C ALA A 30 -0.17 5.00 5.47
N SER A 31 0.48 5.33 4.36
CA SER A 31 1.77 6.03 4.38
C SER A 31 1.68 7.44 4.95
N ARG A 32 0.54 8.13 4.74
CA ARG A 32 0.28 9.47 5.31
C ARG A 32 0.12 9.41 6.83
N VAL A 33 -0.52 8.36 7.36
CA VAL A 33 -0.62 8.14 8.81
C VAL A 33 0.77 7.92 9.43
N ASN A 34 1.66 7.24 8.72
CA ASN A 34 3.03 6.98 9.16
C ASN A 34 4.01 8.16 8.90
N GLY A 35 3.55 9.29 8.36
CA GLY A 35 4.37 10.48 8.14
C GLY A 35 5.37 10.42 6.96
N GLU A 36 5.37 9.35 6.17
CA GLU A 36 6.25 9.19 5.01
C GLU A 36 5.42 8.90 3.75
N PRO A 37 5.00 9.91 2.97
CA PRO A 37 4.12 9.72 1.83
C PRO A 37 4.74 8.80 0.77
N LEU A 38 3.97 7.78 0.36
CA LEU A 38 4.34 6.86 -0.71
C LEU A 38 3.50 7.11 -1.96
N PRO A 39 4.06 6.86 -3.17
CA PRO A 39 3.30 6.94 -4.41
C PRO A 39 2.05 6.06 -4.39
N SER A 40 0.95 6.60 -4.91
CA SER A 40 -0.36 5.94 -4.97
C SER A 40 -0.50 4.88 -6.05
N SER A 41 0.52 4.68 -6.91
CA SER A 41 0.47 3.72 -8.02
C SER A 41 1.66 2.75 -7.96
N VAL A 42 1.44 1.53 -8.48
CA VAL A 42 2.50 0.50 -8.57
C VAL A 42 3.67 1.01 -9.40
N ARG A 43 3.38 1.70 -10.50
CA ARG A 43 4.42 2.32 -11.35
C ARG A 43 5.24 3.34 -10.58
N GLY A 44 4.60 4.21 -9.79
CA GLY A 44 5.30 5.20 -8.96
C GLY A 44 6.18 4.54 -7.90
N LEU A 45 5.70 3.48 -7.26
CA LEU A 45 6.47 2.71 -6.27
C LEU A 45 7.71 2.05 -6.89
N LEU A 46 7.58 1.48 -8.10
CA LEU A 46 8.69 0.89 -8.82
C LEU A 46 9.73 1.95 -9.25
N ALA A 47 9.26 3.11 -9.73
CA ALA A 47 10.13 4.23 -10.10
C ALA A 47 10.89 4.80 -8.89
N ALA A 48 10.25 4.86 -7.71
CA ALA A 48 10.88 5.27 -6.46
C ALA A 48 11.88 4.23 -5.91
N GLY A 49 11.84 3.00 -6.42
CA GLY A 49 12.84 1.97 -6.17
C GLY A 49 12.69 1.22 -4.84
N ARG A 50 13.76 0.53 -4.46
CA ARG A 50 13.74 -0.47 -3.36
C ARG A 50 13.39 0.11 -1.99
N GLY A 51 13.76 1.36 -1.72
CA GLY A 51 13.43 2.03 -0.45
C GLY A 51 11.92 2.17 -0.24
N ALA A 52 11.19 2.62 -1.27
CA ALA A 52 9.74 2.71 -1.24
C ALA A 52 9.09 1.34 -1.02
N LEU A 53 9.56 0.30 -1.73
CA LEU A 53 9.06 -1.07 -1.55
C LEU A 53 9.34 -1.64 -0.15
N SER A 54 10.46 -1.26 0.48
CA SER A 54 10.78 -1.64 1.86
C SER A 54 9.78 -1.04 2.86
N ARG A 55 9.44 0.25 2.70
CA ARG A 55 8.41 0.92 3.51
C ARG A 55 7.03 0.29 3.34
N VAL A 56 6.64 -0.06 2.11
CA VAL A 56 5.40 -0.80 1.86
C VAL A 56 5.39 -2.14 2.61
N ARG A 57 6.53 -2.87 2.65
CA ARG A 57 6.65 -4.11 3.43
C ARG A 57 6.50 -3.87 4.93
N ALA A 58 7.07 -2.79 5.45
CA ALA A 58 6.95 -2.43 6.87
C ALA A 58 5.48 -2.11 7.23
N LEU A 59 4.80 -1.30 6.42
CA LEU A 59 3.37 -1.01 6.57
C LEU A 59 2.51 -2.27 6.55
N ALA A 60 2.77 -3.16 5.59
CA ALA A 60 2.04 -4.43 5.49
C ALA A 60 2.26 -5.32 6.72
N LYS A 61 3.48 -5.34 7.28
CA LYS A 61 3.80 -6.10 8.49
C LYS A 61 3.06 -5.54 9.71
N ALA A 62 3.05 -4.22 9.87
CA ALA A 62 2.32 -3.56 10.96
C ALA A 62 0.81 -3.86 10.89
N ALA A 63 0.21 -3.78 9.69
CA ALA A 63 -1.21 -4.06 9.48
C ALA A 63 -1.59 -5.53 9.78
N VAL A 64 -0.68 -6.49 9.61
CA VAL A 64 -0.90 -7.89 10.01
C VAL A 64 -0.96 -8.00 11.54
N THR A 65 -0.06 -7.34 12.26
CA THR A 65 0.01 -7.42 13.73
C THR A 65 -1.21 -6.80 14.42
N GLU A 66 -1.79 -5.74 13.87
CA GLU A 66 -2.96 -5.07 14.45
C GLU A 66 -4.29 -5.79 14.18
N THR A 67 -4.29 -6.80 13.31
CA THR A 67 -5.51 -7.52 12.89
C THR A 67 -5.58 -8.98 13.33
N GLY A 68 -4.59 -9.46 14.07
CA GLY A 68 -4.55 -10.78 14.71
C GLY A 68 -4.65 -10.66 16.22
#